data_AF-A0A9E1AB63-F1
#
_entry.id   AF-A0A9E1AB63-F1
#
_cell.length_a   1.000
_cell.length_b   1.000
_cell.length_c   1.000
_cell.angle_alpha   90.00
_cell.angle_beta   90.00
_cell.angle_gamma   90.00
#
_symmetry.space_group_name_H-M   'P 1'
#
loop_
_entity.id
_entity.type
_entity.pdbx_description
1 polymer ?
#
loop_
_entity_poly.entity_id
_entity_poly.type
_entity_poly.pdbx_seq_one_letter_code
_entity_poly.pdbx_strand_id
1 'polypeptide(L)'
;MNRKGAWLLAVLLAVLCGIPARAVELEPAYVRTVFDQTNDLPTDEANAVLQTRDGYLWVGSYGGLLRFDGSEFHNFSTEGAIATPSIRCLFEDSAGRL
;
A
#
# COMPACT_ATOMS: atom_id res chain seq x y z
N MET A 1 -40.97 -21.38 -42.14
CA MET A 1 -39.63 -20.89 -41.72
C MET A 1 -38.70 -20.98 -42.92
N ASN A 2 -38.14 -19.86 -43.36
CA ASN A 2 -37.55 -19.73 -44.70
C ASN A 2 -36.04 -19.99 -44.57
N ARG A 3 -35.43 -20.79 -45.46
CA ARG A 3 -33.98 -21.10 -45.41
C ARG A 3 -33.12 -19.83 -45.29
N LYS A 4 -33.54 -18.72 -45.94
CA LYS A 4 -32.91 -17.40 -45.85
C LYS A 4 -32.95 -16.79 -44.44
N GLY A 5 -34.04 -16.98 -43.70
CA GLY A 5 -34.20 -16.48 -42.33
C GLY A 5 -33.35 -17.26 -41.32
N ALA A 6 -33.19 -18.57 -41.52
CA ALA A 6 -32.30 -19.40 -40.69
C ALA A 6 -30.81 -18.99 -40.84
N TRP A 7 -30.39 -18.64 -42.07
CA TRP A 7 -29.04 -18.16 -42.34
C TRP A 7 -28.76 -16.79 -41.71
N LEU A 8 -29.72 -15.86 -41.80
CA LEU A 8 -29.58 -14.55 -41.16
C LEU A 8 -29.46 -14.66 -39.65
N LEU A 9 -30.24 -15.56 -39.02
CA LEU A 9 -30.17 -15.79 -37.58
C LEU A 9 -28.81 -16.39 -37.16
N ALA A 10 -28.28 -17.33 -37.95
CA ALA A 10 -27.00 -17.97 -37.69
C ALA A 10 -25.83 -16.98 -37.76
N VAL A 11 -25.85 -16.08 -38.76
CA VAL A 11 -24.85 -15.00 -38.87
C VAL A 11 -24.94 -14.04 -37.69
N LEU A 12 -26.16 -13.66 -37.28
CA LEU A 12 -26.37 -12.76 -36.14
C LEU A 12 -25.83 -13.37 -34.84
N LEU A 13 -26.11 -14.66 -34.60
CA LEU A 13 -25.62 -15.41 -33.44
C LEU A 13 -24.09 -15.54 -33.43
N ALA A 14 -23.48 -15.79 -34.59
CA ALA A 14 -22.02 -15.87 -34.71
C ALA A 14 -21.34 -14.52 -34.42
N VAL A 15 -21.93 -13.40 -34.86
CA VAL A 15 -21.43 -12.05 -34.56
C VAL A 15 -21.60 -11.72 -33.07
N LEU A 16 -22.74 -12.08 -32.46
CA LEU A 16 -22.99 -11.87 -31.04
C LEU A 16 -22.08 -12.69 -30.12
N CYS A 17 -21.73 -13.92 -30.52
CA CYS A 17 -20.85 -14.81 -29.75
C CYS A 17 -19.35 -14.53 -29.97
N GLY A 18 -19.01 -13.78 -31.03
CA GLY A 18 -17.64 -13.42 -31.38
C GLY A 18 -17.12 -12.14 -30.71
N ILE A 19 -17.93 -11.45 -29.91
CA ILE A 19 -17.47 -10.28 -29.13
C ILE A 19 -16.71 -10.83 -27.91
N PRO A 20 -15.38 -10.66 -27.83
CA PRO A 20 -14.66 -11.06 -26.63
C PRO A 20 -15.18 -10.21 -25.47
N ALA A 21 -15.70 -10.89 -24.43
CA ALA A 21 -15.96 -10.22 -23.16
C ALA A 21 -14.60 -9.78 -22.60
N ARG A 22 -14.30 -8.48 -22.70
CA ARG A 22 -13.15 -7.92 -22.01
C ARG A 22 -13.53 -7.70 -20.56
N ALA A 23 -12.86 -8.40 -19.66
CA ALA A 23 -12.90 -8.05 -18.25
C ALA A 23 -12.41 -6.60 -18.11
N VAL A 24 -13.17 -5.76 -17.40
CA VAL A 24 -12.69 -4.45 -16.99
C VAL A 24 -11.61 -4.72 -15.95
N GLU A 25 -10.35 -4.46 -16.32
CA GLU A 25 -9.26 -4.41 -15.36
C GLU A 25 -9.50 -3.17 -14.50
N LEU A 26 -9.76 -3.38 -13.21
CA LEU A 26 -9.94 -2.27 -12.28
C LEU A 26 -8.57 -1.65 -12.04
N GLU A 27 -8.36 -0.44 -12.54
CA GLU A 27 -7.24 0.39 -12.08
C GLU A 27 -7.29 0.46 -10.54
N PRO A 28 -6.16 0.34 -9.84
CA PRO A 28 -6.16 0.37 -8.38
C PRO A 28 -6.79 1.68 -7.92
N ALA A 29 -7.78 1.58 -7.02
CA ALA A 29 -8.51 2.73 -6.47
C ALA A 29 -7.65 3.62 -5.55
N TYR A 30 -6.34 3.35 -5.46
CA TYR A 30 -5.39 4.05 -4.62
C TYR A 30 -4.03 4.17 -5.31
N VAL A 31 -3.34 5.26 -5.03
CA VAL A 31 -1.92 5.43 -5.37
C VAL A 31 -1.09 4.98 -4.17
N ARG A 32 0.00 4.26 -4.42
CA ARG A 32 0.93 3.81 -3.39
C ARG A 32 2.33 4.36 -3.67
N THR A 33 2.96 4.87 -2.62
CA THR A 33 4.41 5.06 -2.56
C THR A 33 5.04 3.92 -1.77
N VAL A 34 6.17 3.42 -2.23
CA VAL A 34 6.93 2.34 -1.58
C VAL A 34 8.19 2.93 -1.00
N PHE A 35 8.48 2.59 0.26
CA PHE A 35 9.75 2.90 0.90
C PHE A 35 10.43 1.60 1.31
N ASP A 36 11.71 1.47 1.00
CA ASP A 36 12.61 0.33 1.25
C ASP A 36 14.05 0.84 1.42
N GLN A 37 15.01 -0.06 1.61
CA GLN A 37 16.42 0.27 1.81
C GLN A 37 17.09 1.03 0.65
N THR A 38 16.48 1.06 -0.52
CA THR A 38 16.99 1.75 -1.70
C THR A 38 16.44 3.17 -1.85
N ASN A 39 15.37 3.51 -1.11
CA ASN A 39 14.70 4.81 -1.20
C ASN A 39 14.20 5.31 0.18
N ASP A 40 15.16 5.52 1.08
CA ASP A 40 15.01 6.29 2.32
C ASP A 40 14.44 5.56 3.54
N LEU A 41 14.07 4.27 3.45
CA LEU A 41 13.77 3.49 4.65
C LEU A 41 15.00 2.69 5.08
N PRO A 42 15.65 3.02 6.21
CA PRO A 42 16.90 2.37 6.61
C PRO A 42 16.74 0.90 7.06
N THR A 43 15.53 0.35 7.07
CA THR A 43 15.22 -1.03 7.51
C THR A 43 14.18 -1.66 6.60
N ASP A 44 14.18 -2.99 6.42
CA ASP A 44 13.16 -3.67 5.60
C ASP A 44 11.90 -4.05 6.40
N GLU A 45 11.90 -3.75 7.70
CA GLU A 45 10.85 -4.17 8.63
C GLU A 45 10.13 -2.99 9.28
N ALA A 46 8.81 -3.09 9.40
CA ALA A 46 7.96 -2.21 10.18
C ALA A 46 7.13 -3.06 11.16
N ASN A 47 7.61 -3.20 12.40
CA ASN A 47 6.93 -3.99 13.43
C ASN A 47 5.72 -3.27 14.03
N ALA A 48 5.78 -1.93 14.09
CA ALA A 48 4.70 -1.09 14.59
C ALA A 48 4.66 0.23 13.81
N VAL A 49 3.46 0.75 13.57
CA VAL A 49 3.24 2.06 12.92
C VAL A 49 2.20 2.82 13.73
N LEU A 50 2.49 4.08 14.05
CA LEU A 50 1.61 4.98 14.77
C LEU A 50 1.72 6.40 14.21
N GLN A 51 0.61 7.09 14.08
CA GLN A 51 0.63 8.55 13.87
C GLN A 51 0.44 9.24 15.21
N THR A 52 1.32 10.19 15.54
CA THR A 52 1.18 11.02 16.74
C THR A 52 0.24 12.21 16.48
N ARG A 53 -0.30 12.84 17.54
CA ARG A 53 -1.22 14.00 17.43
C ARG A 53 -0.65 15.21 16.69
N ASP A 54 0.67 15.34 16.65
CA ASP A 54 1.39 16.38 15.90
C ASP A 54 1.53 16.07 14.39
N GLY A 55 1.06 14.90 13.95
CA GLY A 55 0.93 14.52 12.54
C GLY A 55 2.06 13.65 12.01
N TYR A 56 3.14 13.46 12.76
CA TYR A 56 4.26 12.60 12.34
C TYR A 56 3.88 11.12 12.37
N LEU A 57 4.43 10.35 11.44
CA LEU A 57 4.36 8.89 11.47
C LEU A 57 5.60 8.35 12.18
N TRP A 58 5.39 7.41 13.08
CA TRP A 58 6.43 6.70 13.80
C TRP A 58 6.40 5.23 13.44
N VAL A 59 7.58 4.67 13.16
CA VAL A 59 7.76 3.27 12.78
C VAL A 59 8.74 2.63 13.75
N GLY A 60 8.28 1.60 14.45
CA GLY A 60 9.14 0.72 15.23
C GLY A 60 9.67 -0.40 14.35
N SER A 61 10.97 -0.62 14.33
CA SER A 61 11.63 -1.69 13.57
C SER A 61 12.60 -2.49 14.44
N TYR A 62 13.35 -3.42 13.85
CA TYR A 62 14.47 -4.07 14.52
C TYR A 62 15.73 -3.18 14.58
N GLY A 63 15.81 -2.19 13.68
CA GLY A 63 16.92 -1.24 13.58
C GLY A 63 16.69 0.05 14.38
N GLY A 64 15.53 0.22 15.01
CA GLY A 64 15.26 1.35 15.88
C GLY A 64 13.87 1.94 15.76
N LEU A 65 13.76 3.19 16.21
CA LEU A 65 12.60 4.04 16.07
C LEU A 65 12.82 5.05 14.95
N LEU A 66 11.96 5.01 13.95
CA LEU A 66 11.99 5.92 12.80
C LEU A 66 10.82 6.90 12.89
N ARG A 67 11.05 8.15 12.50
CA ARG A 67 9.99 9.16 12.32
C ARG A 67 9.94 9.58 10.86
N PHE A 68 8.75 9.69 10.30
CA PHE A 68 8.49 10.18 8.95
C PHE A 68 7.67 11.46 9.00
N ASP A 69 8.13 12.48 8.27
CA ASP A 69 7.53 13.82 8.23
C ASP A 69 6.62 14.08 7.02
N GLY A 70 6.42 13.08 6.17
CA GLY A 70 5.72 13.21 4.89
C GLY A 70 6.66 13.21 3.69
N SER A 71 7.96 13.42 3.92
CA SER A 71 9.01 13.40 2.90
C SER A 71 10.16 12.45 3.21
N GLU A 72 10.70 12.47 4.43
CA GLU A 72 11.93 11.78 4.78
C GLU A 72 11.80 11.01 6.10
N PHE A 73 12.59 9.95 6.26
CA PHE A 73 12.71 9.19 7.51
C PHE A 73 13.93 9.65 8.32
N HIS A 74 13.72 9.89 9.62
CA HIS A 74 14.79 10.13 10.59
C HIS A 74 14.90 8.97 11.57
N ASN A 75 16.10 8.44 11.79
CA ASN A 75 16.35 7.37 12.76
C ASN A 75 16.74 7.95 14.12
N PHE A 76 15.86 7.79 15.12
CA PHE A 76 16.07 8.28 16.49
C PHE A 76 16.91 7.33 17.36
N SER A 77 17.13 6.08 16.94
CA SER A 77 17.93 5.12 17.71
C SER A 77 19.43 5.31 17.55
N THR A 78 19.89 5.87 16.44
CA THR A 78 21.31 6.18 16.21
C THR A 78 21.85 7.31 17.08
N GLU A 79 20.96 8.06 17.76
CA GLU A 79 21.32 9.16 18.66
C GLU A 79 21.56 8.72 20.11
N GLY A 80 21.50 7.40 20.40
CA GLY A 80 21.70 6.86 21.74
C GLY A 80 20.48 6.99 22.67
N ALA A 81 19.34 7.43 22.14
CA ALA A 81 18.10 7.62 22.90
C ALA A 81 17.44 6.30 23.34
N ILE A 82 17.76 5.17 22.68
CA ILE A 82 17.11 3.87 22.92
C ILE A 82 18.17 2.77 23.10
N ALA A 83 18.17 2.13 24.27
CA ALA A 83 19.15 1.11 24.64
C ALA A 83 18.99 -0.23 23.88
N THR A 84 17.80 -0.50 23.34
CA THR A 84 17.50 -1.70 22.55
C THR A 84 16.80 -1.32 21.26
N PRO A 85 17.38 -1.57 20.07
CA PRO A 85 16.81 -1.09 18.82
C PRO A 85 15.53 -1.84 18.41
N SER A 86 15.16 -2.94 19.07
CA SER A 86 13.97 -3.71 18.74
C SER A 86 12.71 -3.08 19.34
N ILE A 87 11.99 -2.34 18.50
CA ILE A 87 10.69 -1.76 18.84
C ILE A 87 9.59 -2.62 18.23
N ARG A 88 8.66 -3.12 19.06
CA ARG A 88 7.56 -4.01 18.65
C ARG A 88 6.17 -3.40 18.77
N CYS A 89 6.05 -2.34 19.56
CA CYS A 89 4.81 -1.61 19.76
C CYS A 89 5.12 -0.14 20.02
N LEU A 90 4.16 0.71 19.67
CA LEU A 90 4.18 2.15 19.89
C LEU A 90 2.84 2.55 20.50
N PHE A 91 2.86 3.50 21.41
CA PHE A 91 1.65 4.02 22.04
C PHE A 91 1.85 5.47 22.43
N GLU A 92 1.03 6.36 21.87
CA GLU A 92 0.96 7.74 22.33
C GLU A 92 -0.02 7.84 23.49
N ASP A 93 0.46 8.32 24.64
CA ASP A 93 -0.38 8.48 25.82
C ASP A 93 -1.34 9.68 25.71
N SER A 94 -2.19 9.86 26.73
CA SER A 94 -3.15 10.98 26.75
C SER A 94 -2.52 12.38 26.82
N ALA A 95 -1.25 12.48 27.23
CA ALA A 95 -0.51 13.73 27.34
C ALA A 95 0.28 14.09 26.06
N GLY A 96 0.26 13.23 25.05
CA GLY A 96 0.99 13.47 23.79
C GLY A 96 2.40 12.92 23.76
N ARG A 97 2.73 12.02 24.69
CA ARG A 97 4.06 11.40 24.76
C ARG A 97 4.01 10.05 24.06
N LEU A 98 4.95 9.86 23.15
CA LEU A 98 5.24 8.58 22.53
C LEU A 98 6.13 7.71 23.43
#